data_AF-A0A2T9VJF0-F1
#
_entry.id   AF-A0A2T9VJF0-F1
#
_cell.length_a   1.000
_cell.length_b   1.000
_cell.length_c   1.000
_cell.angle_alpha   90.00
_cell.angle_beta   90.00
_cell.angle_gamma   90.00
#
_symmetry.space_group_name_H-M   'P 1'
#
loop_
_entity.id
_entity.type
_entity.pdbx_description
1 polymer ?
#
loop_
_entity_poly.entity_id
_entity_poly.type
_entity_poly.pdbx_seq_one_letter_code
_entity_poly.pdbx_strand_id
1 'polypeptide(L)'
;MKKYALYLIVCIISASCIASESDWIIYIKRVSSADQAAIQALPAKIKSTGDNLDDEHAEQLATAISMALIRAPKLVLNVTNQFELNPDPLQQRFGTTLICSIPMMIHSTNAEVETYLAKAKSALEKAGSPARECLSNMLDVINEVKQEKDKDSKR
;
A
#
# COMPACT_ATOMS: atom_id res chain seq x y z
N MET A 1 14.69 -12.47 63.62
CA MET A 1 13.32 -12.64 63.11
C MET A 1 13.24 -12.02 61.71
N LYS A 2 13.04 -12.85 60.69
CA LYS A 2 12.97 -12.47 59.27
C LYS A 2 11.63 -11.80 58.95
N LYS A 3 11.64 -10.70 58.20
CA LYS A 3 10.44 -10.12 57.57
C LYS A 3 10.70 -10.02 56.07
N TYR A 4 10.13 -10.95 55.31
CA TYR A 4 10.13 -10.91 53.85
C TYR A 4 9.00 -9.99 53.41
N ALA A 5 9.35 -8.82 52.86
CA ALA A 5 8.40 -7.96 52.17
C ALA A 5 8.10 -8.59 50.80
N LEU A 6 6.88 -9.13 50.66
CA LEU A 6 6.34 -9.58 49.38
C LEU A 6 6.06 -8.35 48.50
N TYR A 7 6.95 -8.10 47.53
CA TYR A 7 6.68 -7.18 46.43
C TYR A 7 5.73 -7.87 45.43
N LEU A 8 4.46 -7.47 45.43
CA LEU A 8 3.52 -7.79 44.35
C LEU A 8 3.87 -6.93 43.14
N ILE A 9 4.68 -7.50 42.23
CA ILE A 9 4.87 -6.94 40.89
C ILE A 9 3.59 -7.24 40.11
N VAL A 10 2.72 -6.24 40.00
CA VAL A 10 1.56 -6.28 39.10
C VAL A 10 2.09 -6.15 37.68
N CYS A 11 2.16 -7.27 36.95
CA CYS A 11 2.32 -7.26 35.50
C CYS A 11 1.05 -6.66 34.89
N ILE A 12 1.10 -5.38 34.54
CA ILE A 12 0.10 -4.74 33.67
C ILE A 12 0.34 -5.30 32.27
N ILE A 13 -0.38 -6.36 31.93
CA ILE A 13 -0.37 -6.93 30.57
C ILE A 13 -1.01 -5.88 29.65
N SER A 14 -0.18 -5.30 28.79
CA SER A 14 -0.47 -4.25 27.83
C SER A 14 -1.51 -4.69 26.81
N ALA A 15 -2.79 -4.35 27.05
CA ALA A 15 -3.88 -4.48 26.07
C ALA A 15 -3.70 -3.56 24.85
N SER A 16 -2.74 -2.63 24.88
CA SER A 16 -2.51 -1.63 23.84
C SER A 16 -1.97 -2.20 22.53
N CYS A 17 -1.29 -3.35 22.54
CA CYS A 17 -0.69 -3.92 21.31
C CYS A 17 -1.70 -4.62 20.39
N ILE A 18 -2.84 -5.09 20.92
CA ILE A 18 -3.86 -5.79 20.12
C ILE A 18 -4.76 -4.78 19.39
N ALA A 19 -5.04 -3.64 20.03
CA ALA A 19 -5.87 -2.59 19.44
C ALA A 19 -5.21 -1.97 18.20
N SER A 20 -3.91 -1.64 18.28
CA SER A 20 -3.17 -1.01 17.17
C SER A 20 -3.11 -1.88 15.91
N GLU A 21 -2.88 -3.18 16.07
CA GLU A 21 -2.82 -4.13 14.95
C GLU A 21 -4.21 -4.33 14.33
N SER A 22 -5.25 -4.50 15.16
CA SER A 22 -6.61 -4.66 14.67
C SER A 22 -7.11 -3.41 13.90
N ASP A 23 -6.77 -2.22 14.38
CA ASP A 23 -7.11 -0.95 13.73
C ASP A 23 -6.37 -0.78 12.40
N TRP A 24 -5.13 -1.24 12.32
CA TRP A 24 -4.35 -1.24 11.09
C TRP A 24 -4.99 -2.15 10.03
N ILE A 25 -5.29 -3.41 10.38
CA ILE A 25 -5.94 -4.37 9.47
C ILE A 25 -7.29 -3.83 8.97
N ILE A 26 -8.08 -3.20 9.84
CA ILE A 26 -9.35 -2.56 9.46
C ILE A 26 -9.10 -1.42 8.47
N TYR A 27 -8.09 -0.58 8.74
CA TYR A 27 -7.73 0.51 7.84
C TYR A 27 -7.30 0.01 6.46
N ILE A 28 -6.42 -0.99 6.40
CA ILE A 28 -5.96 -1.63 5.16
C ILE A 28 -7.13 -2.18 4.34
N LYS A 29 -8.11 -2.84 4.98
CA LYS A 29 -9.31 -3.34 4.30
C LYS A 29 -10.16 -2.21 3.71
N ARG A 30 -10.28 -1.09 4.42
CA ARG A 30 -11.01 0.10 3.95
C ARG A 30 -10.32 0.73 2.75
N VAL A 31 -9.00 0.93 2.81
CA VAL A 31 -8.19 1.41 1.68
C VAL A 31 -8.35 0.48 0.48
N SER A 32 -8.14 -0.83 0.65
CA SER A 32 -8.26 -1.83 -0.42
C SER A 32 -9.64 -1.86 -1.10
N SER A 33 -10.68 -1.51 -0.34
CA SER A 33 -12.07 -1.45 -0.82
C SER A 33 -12.41 -0.11 -1.47
N ALA A 34 -11.43 0.80 -1.58
CA ALA A 34 -11.56 2.18 -2.03
C ALA A 34 -12.57 3.02 -1.22
N ASP A 35 -12.61 2.82 0.09
CA ASP A 35 -13.36 3.68 0.99
C ASP A 35 -12.84 5.12 0.91
N GLN A 36 -13.72 6.07 0.56
CA GLN A 36 -13.32 7.43 0.25
C GLN A 36 -12.67 8.13 1.45
N ALA A 37 -13.24 7.96 2.63
CA ALA A 37 -12.71 8.57 3.85
C ALA A 37 -11.33 7.99 4.20
N ALA A 38 -11.14 6.67 4.05
CA ALA A 38 -9.84 6.04 4.30
C ALA A 38 -8.76 6.51 3.31
N ILE A 39 -9.08 6.60 2.01
CA ILE A 39 -8.14 7.10 0.98
C ILE A 39 -7.76 8.55 1.25
N GLN A 40 -8.74 9.42 1.52
CA GLN A 40 -8.47 10.84 1.81
C GLN A 40 -7.66 11.04 3.09
N ALA A 41 -7.76 10.11 4.04
CA ALA A 41 -6.99 10.14 5.28
C ALA A 41 -5.55 9.58 5.15
N LEU A 42 -5.16 9.00 4.01
CA LEU A 42 -3.81 8.42 3.83
C LEU A 42 -2.67 9.34 4.26
N PRO A 43 -2.61 10.64 3.89
CA PRO A 43 -1.50 11.50 4.30
C PRO A 43 -1.37 11.59 5.83
N ALA A 44 -2.49 11.79 6.51
CA ALA A 44 -2.53 11.88 7.97
C ALA A 44 -2.21 10.54 8.62
N LYS A 45 -2.73 9.43 8.05
CA LYS A 45 -2.52 8.09 8.58
C LYS A 45 -1.06 7.66 8.49
N ILE A 46 -0.42 7.83 7.32
CA ILE A 46 1.01 7.55 7.11
C ILE A 46 1.85 8.32 8.14
N LYS A 47 1.59 9.62 8.29
CA LYS A 47 2.28 10.46 9.26
C LYS A 47 2.08 10.00 10.70
N SER A 48 0.86 9.60 11.06
CA SER A 48 0.53 9.14 12.42
C SER A 48 1.10 7.77 12.76
N THR A 49 1.24 6.89 11.76
CA THR A 49 1.88 5.58 11.93
C THR A 49 3.39 5.76 12.10
N GLY A 50 4.00 6.67 11.34
CA GLY A 50 5.39 7.09 11.54
C GLY A 50 6.36 5.91 11.52
N ASP A 51 7.15 5.78 12.58
CA ASP A 51 8.16 4.72 12.73
C ASP A 51 7.57 3.29 12.79
N ASN A 52 6.26 3.15 13.05
CA ASN A 52 5.58 1.84 12.98
C ASN A 52 5.22 1.44 11.53
N LEU A 53 5.51 2.28 10.55
CA LEU A 53 5.36 1.95 9.13
C LEU A 53 6.64 1.27 8.64
N ASP A 54 6.91 0.09 9.20
CA ASP A 54 8.00 -0.79 8.76
C ASP A 54 7.73 -1.34 7.34
N ASP A 55 8.64 -2.16 6.84
CA ASP A 55 8.57 -2.70 5.48
C ASP A 55 7.30 -3.55 5.27
N GLU A 56 6.86 -4.30 6.28
CA GLU A 56 5.64 -5.12 6.21
C GLU A 56 4.39 -4.23 6.10
N HIS A 57 4.27 -3.23 6.98
CA HIS A 57 3.14 -2.31 6.95
C HIS A 57 3.16 -1.46 5.67
N ALA A 58 4.33 -1.06 5.19
CA ALA A 58 4.47 -0.36 3.93
C ALA A 58 4.01 -1.22 2.74
N GLU A 59 4.37 -2.51 2.70
CA GLU A 59 3.91 -3.44 1.67
C GLU A 59 2.39 -3.63 1.71
N GLN A 60 1.83 -3.86 2.89
CA GLN A 60 0.38 -4.00 3.07
C GLN A 60 -0.37 -2.74 2.59
N LEU A 61 0.14 -1.56 2.92
CA LEU A 61 -0.47 -0.29 2.50
C LEU A 61 -0.35 -0.06 0.99
N ALA A 62 0.82 -0.31 0.39
CA ALA A 62 1.02 -0.16 -1.05
C ALA A 62 0.15 -1.15 -1.84
N THR A 63 0.03 -2.39 -1.36
CA THR A 63 -0.90 -3.39 -1.93
C THR A 63 -2.35 -2.92 -1.82
N ALA A 64 -2.75 -2.39 -0.66
CA ALA A 64 -4.10 -1.85 -0.47
C ALA A 64 -4.40 -0.68 -1.42
N ILE A 65 -3.45 0.25 -1.57
CA ILE A 65 -3.57 1.38 -2.51
C ILE A 65 -3.66 0.88 -3.96
N SER A 66 -2.90 -0.15 -4.32
CA SER A 66 -2.94 -0.78 -5.65
C SER A 66 -4.32 -1.40 -5.92
N MET A 67 -4.91 -2.10 -4.95
CA MET A 67 -6.29 -2.62 -5.07
C MET A 67 -7.32 -1.50 -5.17
N ALA A 68 -7.11 -0.41 -4.42
CA ALA A 68 -7.94 0.78 -4.49
C ALA A 68 -7.86 1.46 -5.87
N LEU A 69 -6.67 1.47 -6.50
CA LEU A 69 -6.45 2.07 -7.82
C LEU A 69 -7.34 1.41 -8.88
N ILE A 70 -7.52 0.09 -8.83
CA ILE A 70 -8.43 -0.64 -9.74
C ILE A 70 -9.88 -0.19 -9.54
N ARG A 71 -10.28 0.08 -8.30
CA ARG A 71 -11.68 0.37 -7.93
C ARG A 71 -12.07 1.83 -8.13
N ALA A 72 -11.20 2.76 -7.75
CA ALA A 72 -11.44 4.19 -7.79
C ALA A 72 -10.20 4.98 -8.25
N PRO A 73 -9.76 4.82 -9.52
CA PRO A 73 -8.48 5.37 -9.97
C PRO A 73 -8.33 6.87 -9.74
N LYS A 74 -9.37 7.65 -10.07
CA LYS A 74 -9.33 9.12 -9.93
C LYS A 74 -9.14 9.57 -8.48
N LEU A 75 -9.77 8.87 -7.55
CA LEU A 75 -9.70 9.19 -6.12
C LEU A 75 -8.30 8.88 -5.57
N VAL A 76 -7.76 7.71 -5.92
CA VAL A 76 -6.42 7.29 -5.49
C VAL A 76 -5.37 8.24 -6.06
N LEU A 77 -5.39 8.49 -7.37
CA LEU A 77 -4.42 9.36 -8.03
C LEU A 77 -4.45 10.80 -7.51
N ASN A 78 -5.62 11.31 -7.13
CA ASN A 78 -5.72 12.62 -6.51
C ASN A 78 -4.96 12.72 -5.18
N VAL A 79 -4.85 11.61 -4.43
CA VAL A 79 -4.11 11.56 -3.17
C VAL A 79 -2.63 11.24 -3.42
N THR A 80 -2.32 10.22 -4.23
CA THR A 80 -0.93 9.79 -4.46
C THR A 80 -0.11 10.82 -5.23
N ASN A 81 -0.75 11.67 -6.06
CA ASN A 81 -0.06 12.80 -6.70
C ASN A 81 0.45 13.83 -5.68
N GLN A 82 -0.21 13.95 -4.52
CA GLN A 82 0.24 14.85 -3.46
C GLN A 82 1.49 14.32 -2.77
N PHE A 83 1.66 13.00 -2.74
CA PHE A 83 2.84 12.35 -2.15
C PHE A 83 4.09 12.52 -2.99
N GLU A 84 3.95 12.47 -4.32
CA GLU A 84 5.05 12.66 -5.27
C GLU A 84 5.77 14.01 -5.06
N LEU A 85 5.00 15.05 -4.72
CA LEU A 85 5.50 16.41 -4.52
C LEU A 85 5.78 16.74 -3.04
N ASN A 86 5.52 15.81 -2.12
CA ASN A 86 5.66 16.06 -0.69
C ASN A 86 7.14 15.93 -0.26
N PRO A 87 7.68 16.84 0.56
CA PRO A 87 9.04 16.69 1.12
C PRO A 87 9.18 15.55 2.14
N ASP A 88 8.07 14.98 2.65
CA ASP A 88 8.08 13.87 3.61
C ASP A 88 8.47 12.55 2.91
N PRO A 89 9.65 11.97 3.21
CA PRO A 89 10.11 10.75 2.56
C PRO A 89 9.21 9.55 2.84
N LEU A 90 8.47 9.52 3.95
CA LEU A 90 7.53 8.42 4.24
C LEU A 90 6.34 8.46 3.30
N GLN A 91 5.82 9.65 2.98
CA GLN A 91 4.71 9.78 2.04
C GLN A 91 5.17 9.51 0.61
N GLN A 92 6.37 9.96 0.22
CA GLN A 92 6.92 9.74 -1.13
C GLN A 92 6.97 8.25 -1.52
N ARG A 93 7.11 7.33 -0.56
CA ARG A 93 7.05 5.86 -0.78
C ARG A 93 5.74 5.37 -1.40
N PHE A 94 4.68 6.18 -1.31
CA PHE A 94 3.36 5.88 -1.86
C PHE A 94 2.98 6.83 -3.01
N GLY A 95 3.96 7.54 -3.56
CA GLY A 95 3.80 8.42 -4.72
C GLY A 95 3.18 7.72 -5.92
N THR A 96 2.53 8.49 -6.79
CA THR A 96 1.89 7.98 -8.01
C THR A 96 2.86 7.19 -8.87
N THR A 97 4.11 7.64 -9.01
CA THR A 97 5.10 6.92 -9.82
C THR A 97 5.30 5.49 -9.32
N LEU A 98 5.41 5.29 -8.01
CA LEU A 98 5.60 3.97 -7.39
C LEU A 98 4.34 3.11 -7.49
N ILE A 99 3.17 3.68 -7.17
CA ILE A 99 1.89 2.95 -7.25
C ILE A 99 1.54 2.53 -8.68
N CYS A 100 1.99 3.29 -9.69
CA CYS A 100 1.68 3.05 -11.10
C CYS A 100 2.76 2.27 -11.88
N SER A 101 3.91 1.98 -11.28
CA SER A 101 4.97 1.20 -11.92
C SER A 101 4.86 -0.26 -11.53
N ILE A 102 5.28 -0.60 -10.31
CA ILE A 102 5.27 -1.98 -9.83
C ILE A 102 4.46 -1.98 -8.53
N PRO A 103 3.33 -2.69 -8.47
CA PRO A 103 2.70 -2.87 -7.18
C PRO A 103 3.71 -3.59 -6.29
N MET A 104 3.97 -3.09 -5.08
CA MET A 104 4.80 -3.78 -4.07
C MET A 104 4.09 -5.07 -3.63
N MET A 105 4.01 -6.01 -4.56
CA MET A 105 3.41 -7.33 -4.49
C MET A 105 4.56 -8.34 -4.40
N ILE A 106 5.50 -8.08 -3.50
CA ILE A 106 6.76 -8.83 -3.37
C ILE A 106 6.48 -10.30 -3.06
N HIS A 107 5.33 -10.57 -2.42
CA HIS A 107 4.85 -11.91 -2.11
C HIS A 107 3.81 -12.48 -3.08
N SER A 108 3.59 -11.86 -4.25
CA SER A 108 2.65 -12.37 -5.26
C SER A 108 3.34 -13.22 -6.34
N THR A 109 2.58 -14.14 -6.90
CA THR A 109 2.98 -14.94 -8.07
C THR A 109 2.90 -14.12 -9.37
N ASN A 110 3.64 -14.54 -10.40
CA ASN A 110 3.59 -13.91 -11.73
C ASN A 110 2.15 -13.84 -12.29
N ALA A 111 1.34 -14.87 -12.05
CA ALA A 111 -0.05 -14.90 -12.49
C ALA A 111 -0.92 -13.85 -11.78
N GLU A 112 -0.67 -13.60 -10.49
CA GLU A 112 -1.35 -12.56 -9.72
C GLU A 112 -0.93 -11.16 -10.18
N VAL A 113 0.36 -10.94 -10.43
CA VAL A 113 0.88 -9.69 -10.98
C VAL A 113 0.26 -9.40 -12.35
N GLU A 114 0.23 -10.37 -13.26
CA GLU A 114 -0.41 -10.22 -14.58
C GLU A 114 -1.91 -9.92 -14.47
N THR A 115 -2.60 -10.62 -13.56
CA THR A 115 -4.02 -10.39 -13.29
C THR A 115 -4.26 -8.97 -12.78
N TYR A 116 -3.40 -8.48 -11.88
CA TYR A 116 -3.44 -7.11 -11.40
C TYR A 116 -3.24 -6.12 -12.54
N LEU A 117 -2.16 -6.25 -13.31
CA LEU A 117 -1.81 -5.33 -14.39
C LEU A 117 -2.94 -5.23 -15.44
N ALA A 118 -3.56 -6.35 -15.80
CA ALA A 118 -4.70 -6.38 -16.71
C ALA A 118 -5.92 -5.61 -16.16
N LYS A 119 -6.23 -5.79 -14.87
CA LYS A 119 -7.35 -5.08 -14.21
C LYS A 119 -7.05 -3.59 -14.07
N ALA A 120 -5.84 -3.24 -13.64
CA ALA A 120 -5.39 -1.86 -13.46
C ALA A 120 -5.38 -1.10 -14.79
N LYS A 121 -4.83 -1.69 -15.87
CA LYS A 121 -4.91 -1.13 -17.23
C LYS A 121 -6.35 -0.78 -17.62
N SER A 122 -7.27 -1.74 -17.48
CA SER A 122 -8.68 -1.50 -17.83
C SER A 122 -9.33 -0.40 -16.99
N ALA A 123 -9.01 -0.33 -15.69
CA ALA A 123 -9.53 0.69 -14.79
C ALA A 123 -9.01 2.09 -15.15
N LEU A 124 -7.71 2.20 -15.45
CA LEU A 124 -7.05 3.44 -15.82
C LEU A 124 -7.52 3.96 -17.18
N GLU A 125 -7.70 3.08 -18.17
CA GLU A 125 -8.31 3.42 -19.47
C GLU A 125 -9.70 4.04 -19.30
N LYS A 126 -10.55 3.42 -18.46
CA LYS A 126 -11.89 3.94 -18.15
C LYS A 126 -11.88 5.26 -17.39
N ALA A 127 -10.87 5.49 -16.55
CA ALA A 127 -10.72 6.74 -15.81
C ALA A 127 -10.35 7.92 -16.72
N GLY A 128 -9.75 7.66 -17.88
CA GLY A 128 -9.47 8.66 -18.91
C GLY A 128 -8.34 9.62 -18.55
N SER A 129 -8.46 10.88 -18.96
CA SER A 129 -7.38 11.89 -18.84
C SER A 129 -6.67 11.96 -17.48
N PRO A 130 -7.37 11.90 -16.32
CA PRO A 130 -6.73 11.94 -15.00
C PRO A 130 -5.78 10.77 -14.71
N ALA A 131 -5.91 9.66 -15.44
CA ALA A 131 -5.14 8.44 -15.23
C ALA A 131 -4.10 8.16 -16.33
N ARG A 132 -3.93 9.09 -17.28
CA ARG A 132 -3.10 8.86 -18.49
C ARG A 132 -1.64 8.55 -18.16
N GLU A 133 -1.05 9.31 -17.25
CA GLU A 133 0.35 9.13 -16.85
C GLU A 133 0.54 7.78 -16.14
N CYS A 134 -0.33 7.48 -15.17
CA CYS A 134 -0.34 6.19 -14.49
C CYS A 134 -0.51 5.01 -15.47
N LEU A 135 -1.38 5.16 -16.48
CA LEU A 135 -1.57 4.17 -17.54
C LEU A 135 -0.29 4.00 -18.38
N SER A 136 0.40 5.09 -18.71
CA SER A 136 1.66 5.04 -19.45
C SER A 136 2.71 4.24 -18.68
N ASN A 137 2.94 4.60 -17.41
CA ASN A 137 3.90 3.90 -16.55
C ASN A 137 3.55 2.41 -16.42
N MET A 138 2.26 2.09 -16.29
CA MET A 138 1.83 0.70 -16.18
C MET A 138 2.04 -0.10 -17.46
N LEU A 139 1.90 0.52 -18.63
CA LEU A 139 2.16 -0.12 -19.92
C LEU A 139 3.64 -0.43 -20.10
N ASP A 140 4.53 0.44 -19.63
CA ASP A 140 5.97 0.20 -19.66
C ASP A 140 6.32 -1.02 -18.80
N VAL A 141 5.78 -1.12 -17.58
CA VAL A 141 5.98 -2.29 -16.72
C VAL A 141 5.40 -3.58 -17.33
N ILE A 142 4.21 -3.53 -17.93
CA ILE A 142 3.65 -4.68 -18.65
C ILE A 142 4.60 -5.16 -19.75
N ASN A 143 5.25 -4.24 -20.46
CA ASN A 143 6.19 -4.58 -21.52
C ASN A 143 7.47 -5.19 -20.95
N GLU A 144 7.99 -4.66 -19.84
CA GLU A 144 9.16 -5.22 -19.13
C GLU A 144 8.90 -6.67 -18.68
N VAL A 145 7.78 -6.91 -17.99
CA VAL A 145 7.39 -8.26 -17.51
C VAL A 145 7.29 -9.25 -18.68
N LYS A 146 6.73 -8.84 -19.82
CA LYS A 146 6.66 -9.71 -21.01
C LYS A 146 8.04 -10.05 -21.56
N GLN A 147 8.94 -9.06 -21.63
CA GLN A 147 10.30 -9.27 -22.13
C GLN A 147 11.10 -10.21 -21.24
N GLU A 148 10.92 -10.15 -19.92
CA GLU A 148 11.56 -11.07 -18.97
C GLU A 148 11.07 -12.51 -19.17
N LYS A 149 9.76 -12.72 -19.30
CA LYS A 149 9.19 -14.05 -19.59
C LYS A 149 9.72 -14.64 -20.89
N ASP A 150 9.85 -13.83 -21.94
CA ASP A 150 10.37 -14.27 -23.23
C ASP A 150 11.86 -14.66 -23.16
N LYS A 151 12.63 -14.06 -22.24
CA LYS A 151 14.03 -14.44 -21.99
C LYS A 151 14.11 -15.75 -21.21
N ASP A 152 13.28 -15.93 -20.19
CA ASP A 152 13.25 -17.15 -19.38
C ASP A 152 12.76 -18.36 -20.18
N SER A 153 11.78 -18.19 -21.08
CA SER A 153 11.29 -19.27 -21.94
C SER A 153 12.29 -19.72 -23.02
N LYS A 154 13.35 -18.94 -23.27
CA LYS A 154 14.40 -19.25 -24.26
C LYS A 154 15.67 -19.85 -23.63
N ARG A 155 15.70 -19.97 -22.31
CA ARG A 155 16.83 -20.49 -21.54
C ARG A 155 16.60 -21.95 -21.16
#